data_AF-A0A7S2V1G5-F1
#
_entry.id   AF-A0A7S2V1G5-F1
#
_cell.length_a   1.000
_cell.length_b   1.000
_cell.length_c   1.000
_cell.angle_alpha   90.00
_cell.angle_beta   90.00
_cell.angle_gamma   90.00
#
_symmetry.space_group_name_H-M   'P 1'
#
loop_
_entity.id
_entity.type
_entity.pdbx_description
1 polymer ?
#
loop_
_entity_poly.entity_id
_entity_poly.type
_entity_poly.pdbx_seq_one_letter_code
_entity_poly.pdbx_strand_id
1 'polypeptide(L)'
;VMVDGRVVGAAPVEVCKAMASQLRAMKVLDPPLVEPTLEVGLVSALGQGKVAGPFPGLYLQTTACRMTRPVLQLASNRVEWIGPLEQVFMHIAVLPEEVK
;
A
#
# COMPACT_ATOMS: atom_id res chain seq x y z
N VAL A 1 1.33 -10.68 -7.89
CA VAL A 1 0.39 -9.54 -7.84
C VAL A 1 -1.02 -10.09 -7.88
N MET A 2 -1.87 -9.68 -6.96
CA MET A 2 -3.25 -10.15 -6.82
C MET A 2 -4.20 -8.96 -6.75
N VAL A 3 -5.33 -9.02 -7.45
CA VAL A 3 -6.41 -8.03 -7.40
C VAL A 3 -7.68 -8.74 -6.94
N ASP A 4 -8.24 -8.32 -5.80
CA ASP A 4 -9.49 -8.87 -5.24
C ASP A 4 -9.52 -10.40 -5.16
N GLY A 5 -8.41 -11.01 -4.71
CA GLY A 5 -8.27 -12.46 -4.59
C GLY A 5 -7.90 -13.19 -5.88
N ARG A 6 -7.74 -12.49 -7.00
CA ARG A 6 -7.36 -13.08 -8.30
C ARG A 6 -5.92 -12.75 -8.67
N VAL A 7 -5.13 -13.78 -8.96
CA VAL A 7 -3.75 -13.59 -9.44
C VAL A 7 -3.80 -12.99 -10.84
N VAL A 8 -3.19 -11.81 -11.00
CA VAL A 8 -3.11 -11.11 -12.30
C VAL A 8 -1.75 -11.26 -12.96
N GLY A 9 -0.73 -11.62 -12.19
CA GLY A 9 0.62 -11.85 -12.72
C GLY A 9 1.70 -11.83 -11.65
N ALA A 10 2.94 -11.96 -12.08
CA ALA A 10 4.13 -11.90 -11.24
C ALA A 10 5.11 -10.86 -11.81
N ALA A 11 5.85 -10.21 -10.91
CA ALA A 11 6.88 -9.26 -11.27
C ALA A 11 8.01 -9.33 -10.22
N PRO A 12 9.24 -8.88 -10.57
CA PRO A 12 10.32 -8.75 -9.60
C PRO A 12 9.90 -7.87 -8.41
N VAL A 13 10.53 -8.09 -7.25
CA VAL A 13 10.20 -7.36 -6.00
C VAL A 13 10.35 -5.84 -6.17
N GLU A 14 11.40 -5.39 -6.84
CA GLU A 14 11.64 -3.96 -7.09
C GLU A 14 10.56 -3.34 -7.99
N VAL A 15 10.05 -4.10 -8.96
CA VAL A 15 8.92 -3.67 -9.80
C VAL A 15 7.65 -3.57 -8.95
N CYS A 16 7.38 -4.55 -8.08
CA CYS A 16 6.24 -4.50 -7.17
C CYS A 16 6.30 -3.29 -6.21
N LYS A 17 7.48 -2.95 -5.69
CA LYS A 17 7.69 -1.75 -4.87
C LYS A 17 7.40 -0.46 -5.65
N ALA A 18 7.92 -0.34 -6.87
CA ALA A 18 7.67 0.81 -7.72
C ALA A 18 6.18 0.95 -8.06
N MET A 19 5.52 -0.16 -8.41
CA MET A 19 4.08 -0.21 -8.66
C MET A 19 3.28 0.24 -7.44
N ALA A 20 3.61 -0.25 -6.24
CA ALA A 20 2.92 0.14 -5.01
C ALA A 20 3.01 1.65 -4.75
N SER A 21 4.21 2.22 -4.86
CA SER A 21 4.43 3.67 -4.70
C SER A 21 3.68 4.49 -5.74
N GLN A 22 3.69 4.07 -7.02
CA GLN A 22 2.97 4.76 -8.08
C GLN A 22 1.45 4.70 -7.91
N LEU A 23 0.90 3.53 -7.55
CA LEU A 23 -0.53 3.38 -7.26
C LEU A 23 -0.96 4.32 -6.13
N ARG A 24 -0.16 4.40 -5.06
CA ARG A 24 -0.42 5.32 -3.94
C ARG A 24 -0.36 6.80 -4.35
N ALA A 25 0.60 7.18 -5.18
CA ALA A 25 0.64 8.54 -5.72
C ALA A 25 -0.60 8.84 -6.61
N MET A 26 -1.02 7.88 -7.42
CA MET A 26 -2.19 8.02 -8.29
C MET A 26 -3.52 8.13 -7.54
N LYS A 27 -3.64 7.54 -6.34
CA LYS A 27 -4.82 7.63 -5.46
C LYS A 27 -5.11 9.06 -4.98
N VAL A 28 -4.07 9.85 -4.78
CA VAL A 28 -4.17 11.20 -4.18
C VAL A 28 -4.12 12.33 -5.21
N LEU A 29 -3.99 12.01 -6.50
CA LEU A 29 -4.06 12.99 -7.57
C LEU A 29 -5.44 13.67 -7.58
N ASP A 30 -5.50 14.81 -8.24
CA ASP A 30 -6.70 15.62 -8.36
C ASP A 30 -6.85 16.07 -9.82
N PRO A 31 -7.66 15.36 -10.63
CA PRO A 31 -8.49 14.20 -10.25
C PRO A 31 -7.67 12.91 -10.01
N PRO A 32 -8.18 11.97 -9.20
CA PRO A 32 -7.52 10.69 -8.94
C PRO A 32 -7.53 9.81 -10.20
N LEU A 33 -6.42 9.11 -10.48
CA LEU A 33 -6.32 8.19 -11.62
C LEU A 33 -6.71 6.75 -11.29
N VAL A 34 -6.76 6.41 -10.00
CA VAL A 34 -7.24 5.13 -9.48
C VAL A 34 -8.21 5.41 -8.33
N GLU A 35 -9.02 4.43 -7.97
CA GLU A 35 -9.98 4.54 -6.86
C GLU A 35 -9.28 5.03 -5.58
N PRO A 36 -9.70 6.17 -4.98
CA PRO A 36 -9.02 6.74 -3.80
C PRO A 36 -8.92 5.79 -2.61
N THR A 37 -9.86 4.85 -2.49
CA THR A 37 -9.93 3.83 -1.42
C THR A 37 -9.28 2.49 -1.80
N LEU A 38 -8.55 2.44 -2.92
CA LEU A 38 -7.73 1.27 -3.29
C LEU A 38 -6.72 0.99 -2.17
N GLU A 39 -6.74 -0.22 -1.64
CA GLU A 39 -5.75 -0.67 -0.66
C GLU A 39 -4.58 -1.30 -1.42
N VAL A 40 -3.36 -0.87 -1.10
CA VAL A 40 -2.13 -1.25 -1.80
C VAL A 40 -1.22 -1.99 -0.81
N GLY A 41 -1.57 -3.24 -0.51
CA GLY A 41 -0.86 -4.09 0.42
C GLY A 41 0.40 -4.70 -0.18
N LEU A 42 1.54 -4.04 -0.04
CA LEU A 42 2.85 -4.61 -0.39
C LEU A 42 3.43 -5.39 0.80
N VAL A 43 3.34 -6.71 0.73
CA VAL A 43 4.02 -7.62 1.66
C VAL A 43 5.41 -7.92 1.12
N SER A 44 6.43 -7.31 1.72
CA SER A 44 7.82 -7.64 1.40
C SER A 44 8.25 -8.92 2.09
N ALA A 45 9.12 -9.69 1.43
CA ALA A 45 9.85 -10.76 2.11
C ALA A 45 10.72 -10.13 3.20
N LEU A 46 10.51 -10.53 4.46
CA LEU A 46 11.30 -10.05 5.59
C LEU A 46 12.67 -10.73 5.57
N GLY A 47 13.68 -10.00 5.10
CA GLY A 47 15.11 -10.27 5.37
C GLY A 47 15.79 -11.38 4.57
N GLN A 48 17.08 -11.18 4.33
CA GLN A 48 18.01 -12.24 3.96
C GLN A 48 18.22 -13.17 5.16
N GLY A 49 17.31 -14.13 5.34
CA GLY A 49 17.48 -15.24 6.28
C GLY A 49 16.42 -15.34 7.38
N LYS A 50 15.80 -16.53 7.45
CA LYS A 50 15.25 -17.20 8.65
C LYS A 50 14.19 -16.48 9.50
N VAL A 51 13.52 -15.43 9.04
CA VAL A 51 12.32 -14.91 9.72
C VAL A 51 11.08 -15.36 8.96
N ALA A 52 10.26 -16.21 9.60
CA ALA A 52 8.96 -16.59 9.07
C ALA A 52 8.03 -15.38 9.09
N GLY A 53 7.50 -15.01 7.93
CA GLY A 53 6.57 -13.90 7.76
C GLY A 53 5.43 -14.28 6.82
N PRO A 54 4.46 -13.37 6.63
CA PRO A 54 3.41 -13.56 5.63
C PRO A 54 4.01 -13.73 4.23
N PHE A 55 3.32 -14.47 3.38
CA PHE A 55 3.79 -14.74 2.03
C PHE A 55 3.95 -13.42 1.24
N PRO A 56 5.08 -13.20 0.56
CA PRO A 56 5.35 -11.95 -0.11
C PRO A 56 4.44 -11.76 -1.33
N GLY A 57 4.03 -10.52 -1.57
CA GLY A 57 3.17 -10.19 -2.69
C GLY A 57 2.68 -8.75 -2.67
N LEU A 58 2.21 -8.30 -3.84
CA LEU A 58 1.42 -7.09 -3.95
C LEU A 58 -0.05 -7.49 -4.02
N TYR A 59 -0.80 -7.12 -2.99
CA TYR A 59 -2.23 -7.37 -2.82
C TYR A 59 -2.98 -6.06 -3.02
N LEU A 60 -3.87 -6.05 -4.01
CA LEU A 60 -4.70 -4.90 -4.36
C LEU A 60 -6.16 -5.24 -4.09
N GLN A 61 -6.84 -4.38 -3.34
CA GLN A 61 -8.23 -4.57 -2.98
C GLN A 61 -9.05 -3.33 -3.32
N THR A 62 -10.16 -3.56 -4.02
CA THR A 62 -11.12 -2.52 -4.45
C THR A 62 -12.54 -2.78 -3.97
N THR A 63 -12.81 -3.96 -3.37
CA THR A 63 -14.16 -4.35 -2.95
C THR A 63 -14.78 -3.45 -1.88
N ALA A 64 -16.12 -3.47 -1.82
CA ALA A 64 -16.88 -2.80 -0.76
C ALA A 64 -16.72 -3.49 0.61
N CYS A 65 -17.26 -2.86 1.67
CA CYS A 65 -17.27 -3.38 3.04
C CYS A 65 -15.88 -3.57 3.69
N ARG A 66 -14.86 -2.86 3.19
CA ARG A 66 -13.53 -2.80 3.81
C ARG A 66 -13.43 -1.65 4.81
N MET A 67 -12.58 -1.83 5.81
CA MET A 67 -12.22 -0.73 6.71
C MET A 67 -11.22 0.18 6.01
N THR A 68 -11.48 1.49 6.05
CA THR A 68 -10.57 2.50 5.51
C THR A 68 -10.38 3.62 6.53
N ARG A 69 -9.18 4.19 6.61
CA ARG A 69 -8.92 5.39 7.41
C ARG A 69 -8.12 6.42 6.63
N PRO A 70 -8.36 7.73 6.86
CA PRO A 70 -7.56 8.78 6.25
C PRO A 70 -6.22 8.94 7.00
N VAL A 71 -5.14 9.17 6.25
CA VAL A 71 -3.84 9.59 6.75
C VAL A 71 -3.29 10.74 5.91
N LEU A 72 -2.37 11.53 6.46
CA LEU A 72 -1.65 12.54 5.70
C LEU A 72 -0.47 11.89 4.97
N GLN A 73 -0.48 11.94 3.63
CA GLN A 73 0.65 11.50 2.83
C GLN A 73 1.68 12.63 2.72
N LEU A 74 2.84 12.45 3.33
CA LEU A 74 3.88 13.49 3.43
C LEU A 74 4.42 13.95 2.06
N ALA A 75 4.53 13.04 1.09
CA ALA A 75 5.08 13.36 -0.23
C ALA A 75 4.20 14.29 -1.07
N SER A 76 2.87 14.18 -0.93
CA SER A 76 1.89 14.96 -1.68
C SER A 76 1.21 16.04 -0.83
N ASN A 77 1.37 15.98 0.49
CA ASN A 77 0.64 16.76 1.49
C ASN A 77 -0.89 16.66 1.33
N ARG A 78 -1.38 15.49 0.87
CA ARG A 78 -2.80 15.21 0.66
C ARG A 78 -3.28 14.06 1.54
N VAL A 79 -4.59 13.99 1.73
CA VAL A 79 -5.22 12.88 2.45
C VAL A 79 -5.16 11.63 1.58
N GLU A 80 -4.54 10.58 2.08
CA GLU A 80 -4.55 9.24 1.50
C GLU A 80 -5.44 8.33 2.35
N TRP A 81 -6.35 7.60 1.72
CA TRP A 81 -7.13 6.56 2.39
C TRP A 81 -6.35 5.25 2.38
N ILE A 82 -6.20 4.63 3.55
CA ILE A 82 -5.51 3.35 3.69
C ILE A 82 -6.38 2.28 4.35
N GLY A 83 -6.07 1.03 4.03
CA GLY A 83 -6.68 -0.16 4.64
C GLY A 83 -5.79 -0.84 5.70
N PRO A 84 -6.34 -1.79 6.46
CA PRO A 84 -5.64 -2.48 7.54
C PRO A 84 -4.51 -3.40 7.06
N LEU A 85 -4.61 -3.99 5.86
CA LEU A 85 -3.59 -4.93 5.35
C LEU A 85 -2.29 -4.20 5.02
N GLU A 86 -2.39 -3.05 4.34
CA GLU A 86 -1.21 -2.25 3.98
C GLU A 86 -0.59 -1.56 5.20
N GLN A 87 -1.41 -1.15 6.17
CA GLN A 87 -0.97 -0.41 7.34
C GLN A 87 0.10 -1.15 8.17
N VAL A 88 0.07 -2.48 8.22
CA VAL A 88 1.06 -3.30 8.96
C VAL A 88 2.49 -3.10 8.43
N PHE A 89 2.63 -2.73 7.15
CA PHE A 89 3.91 -2.54 6.47
C PHE A 89 4.24 -1.06 6.24
N MET A 90 3.51 -0.14 6.87
CA MET A 90 3.70 1.31 6.73
C MET A 90 4.30 1.92 7.98
N HIS A 91 5.16 2.92 7.78
CA HIS A 91 5.60 3.82 8.84
C HIS A 91 4.70 5.05 8.84
N ILE A 92 3.93 5.22 9.92
CA ILE A 92 2.98 6.32 10.07
C ILE A 92 3.29 6.99 11.41
N ALA A 93 3.80 8.22 11.34
CA ALA A 93 4.01 9.04 12.52
C ALA A 93 2.67 9.43 13.16
N VAL A 94 2.63 9.50 14.48
CA VAL A 94 1.43 9.96 15.20
C VAL A 94 1.44 11.48 15.27
N LEU A 95 2.60 12.05 15.53
CA LEU A 95 2.83 13.49 15.64
C LEU A 95 3.82 13.99 14.56
N PRO A 96 3.69 15.24 14.09
CA PRO A 96 4.61 15.81 13.09
C PRO A 96 6.08 15.77 13.50
N GLU A 97 6.39 15.96 14.78
CA GLU A 97 7.74 15.94 15.35
C GLU A 97 8.40 14.55 15.34
N GLU A 98 7.65 13.48 15.13
CA GLU A 98 8.16 12.10 15.06
C GLU A 98 8.58 11.70 13.64
N VAL A 99 8.31 12.54 12.65
CA VAL A 99 8.73 12.32 11.26
C VAL A 99 10.25 12.44 11.19
N LYS A 100 10.93 11.31 11.00
CA LYS A 100 12.38 11.20 10.87
C LYS A 100 12.85 11.26 9.43
#